data_AF-A0A953BTW3-F1
#
_entry.id   AF-A0A953BTW3-F1
#
_cell.length_a   1.000
_cell.length_b   1.000
_cell.length_c   1.000
_cell.angle_alpha   90.00
_cell.angle_beta   90.00
_cell.angle_gamma   90.00
#
_symmetry.space_group_name_H-M   'P 1'
#
loop_
_entity.id
_entity.type
_entity.pdbx_description
1 polymer ?
#
loop_
_entity_poly.entity_id
_entity_poly.type
_entity_poly.pdbx_seq_one_letter_code
_entity_poly.pdbx_strand_id
1 'polypeptide(L)'
;MPAALALLLSGCHSPLHELQRGGRHVLYSRNADDLLTARTARSIARRDLKRISHAGGCVSGDFASGYQQAYVDVALGGSGVTPAVPPRSYWGMADRSAAGHRRVQDWFDGYGAGADEAWTVFGDYNVVATSEPPLAHCEPPHGGWPSGGWPTGAAPAAGWAAGNGPARF
;
A
#
# COMPACT_ATOMS: atom_id res chain seq x y z
N MET A 1 -50.71 -48.37 -14.55
CA MET A 1 -50.29 -47.56 -15.71
C MET A 1 -51.19 -46.32 -15.77
N PRO A 2 -50.88 -45.21 -15.07
CA PRO A 2 -51.64 -43.98 -15.25
C PRO A 2 -50.99 -43.08 -16.31
N ALA A 3 -51.85 -42.53 -17.17
CA ALA A 3 -51.58 -41.43 -18.07
C ALA A 3 -51.38 -40.13 -17.28
N ALA A 4 -50.48 -39.26 -17.74
CA ALA A 4 -50.36 -37.89 -17.26
C ALA A 4 -50.24 -36.93 -18.44
N LEU A 5 -51.17 -35.97 -18.43
CA LEU A 5 -51.37 -34.84 -19.33
C LEU A 5 -50.07 -34.10 -19.69
N ALA A 6 -49.92 -33.81 -20.98
CA ALA A 6 -49.04 -32.76 -21.47
C ALA A 6 -49.67 -31.39 -21.22
N LEU A 7 -49.07 -30.59 -20.34
CA LEU A 7 -49.36 -29.16 -20.24
C LEU A 7 -48.33 -28.38 -21.07
N LEU A 8 -48.81 -27.80 -22.16
CA LEU A 8 -48.15 -26.76 -22.93
C LEU A 8 -47.97 -25.53 -22.04
N LEU A 9 -46.73 -25.17 -21.73
CA LEU A 9 -46.39 -23.83 -21.25
C LEU A 9 -45.55 -23.13 -22.31
N SER A 10 -46.28 -22.27 -23.04
CA SER A 10 -45.79 -21.22 -23.91
C SER A 10 -44.65 -20.44 -23.26
N GLY A 11 -43.62 -20.16 -24.06
CA GLY A 11 -42.52 -19.31 -23.66
C GLY A 11 -42.98 -17.88 -23.34
N CYS A 12 -42.50 -17.40 -22.21
CA CYS A 12 -42.26 -15.98 -21.96
C CYS A 12 -40.85 -15.91 -21.37
N HIS A 13 -39.85 -15.69 -22.23
CA HIS A 13 -38.50 -15.35 -21.80
C HIS A 13 -38.56 -13.92 -21.25
N SER A 14 -38.67 -13.79 -19.93
CA SER A 14 -38.41 -12.52 -19.25
C SER A 14 -36.89 -12.36 -19.10
N PRO A 15 -36.24 -11.40 -19.79
CA PRO A 15 -34.83 -11.13 -19.61
C PRO A 15 -34.70 -10.09 -18.51
N LEU A 16 -34.91 -10.47 -17.25
CA LEU A 16 -34.72 -9.56 -16.12
C LEU A 16 -34.20 -10.32 -14.91
N HIS A 17 -32.96 -10.81 -14.99
CA HIS A 17 -32.01 -10.70 -13.88
C HIS A 17 -30.58 -11.04 -14.35
N GLU A 18 -30.15 -10.43 -15.44
CA GLU A 18 -28.72 -10.16 -15.61
C GLU A 18 -28.41 -9.05 -14.61
N LEU A 19 -28.20 -9.44 -13.35
CA LEU A 19 -27.58 -8.60 -12.35
C LEU A 19 -26.21 -8.26 -12.90
N GLN A 20 -26.21 -7.14 -13.58
CA GLN A 20 -25.11 -6.25 -13.81
C GLN A 20 -24.20 -6.34 -12.57
N ARG A 21 -23.20 -7.22 -12.64
CA ARG A 21 -21.96 -7.08 -11.92
C ARG A 21 -21.29 -5.87 -12.53
N GLY A 22 -21.90 -4.70 -12.30
CA GLY A 22 -21.25 -3.42 -12.40
C GLY A 22 -20.17 -3.49 -11.35
N GLY A 23 -18.99 -3.95 -11.75
CA GLY A 23 -17.78 -3.73 -11.00
C GLY A 23 -17.75 -2.24 -10.74
N ARG A 24 -18.10 -1.84 -9.52
CA ARG A 24 -17.82 -0.49 -9.05
C ARG A 24 -16.31 -0.42 -9.20
N HIS A 25 -15.85 0.32 -10.19
CA HIS A 25 -14.47 0.77 -10.24
C HIS A 25 -14.31 1.54 -8.93
N VAL A 26 -13.79 0.88 -7.90
CA VAL A 26 -13.56 1.52 -6.61
C VAL A 26 -12.45 2.51 -6.92
N LEU A 27 -12.84 3.76 -7.10
CA LEU A 27 -11.89 4.82 -7.35
C LEU A 27 -10.92 4.82 -6.19
N TYR A 28 -9.62 4.83 -6.53
CA TYR A 28 -8.57 4.97 -5.54
C TYR A 28 -8.90 6.20 -4.68
N SER A 29 -9.04 5.96 -3.38
CA SER A 29 -9.27 6.99 -2.38
C SER A 29 -8.08 6.97 -1.45
N ARG A 30 -7.21 7.97 -1.62
CA ARG A 30 -6.00 8.13 -0.80
C ARG A 30 -6.30 8.06 0.68
N ASN A 31 -7.36 8.72 1.14
CA ASN A 31 -7.73 8.70 2.55
C ASN A 31 -8.11 7.30 3.05
N ALA A 32 -8.83 6.52 2.24
CA ALA A 32 -9.21 5.17 2.63
C ALA A 32 -7.98 4.24 2.65
N ASP A 33 -7.10 4.39 1.66
CA ASP A 33 -5.86 3.65 1.55
C ASP A 33 -4.90 3.98 2.70
N ASP A 34 -4.64 5.26 2.98
CA ASP A 34 -3.81 5.73 4.10
C ASP A 34 -4.33 5.18 5.44
N LEU A 35 -5.65 5.14 5.64
CA LEU A 35 -6.25 4.57 6.85
C LEU A 35 -6.02 3.05 6.96
N LEU A 36 -6.12 2.32 5.85
CA LEU A 36 -5.86 0.88 5.81
C LEU A 36 -4.38 0.59 6.05
N THR A 37 -3.50 1.32 5.36
CA THR A 37 -2.03 1.25 5.52
C THR A 37 -1.63 1.52 6.97
N ALA A 38 -2.12 2.61 7.57
CA ALA A 38 -1.84 2.93 8.97
C ALA A 38 -2.37 1.86 9.95
N ARG A 39 -3.52 1.26 9.66
CA ARG A 39 -4.09 0.20 10.50
C ARG A 39 -3.27 -1.09 10.41
N THR A 40 -2.82 -1.45 9.21
CA THR A 40 -1.97 -2.62 8.98
C THR A 40 -0.62 -2.44 9.65
N ALA A 41 0.05 -1.30 9.43
CA ALA A 41 1.33 -0.96 10.05
C ALA A 41 1.23 -1.02 11.59
N ARG A 42 0.19 -0.45 12.18
CA ARG A 42 -0.03 -0.51 13.63
C ARG A 42 -0.27 -1.93 14.15
N SER A 43 -0.92 -2.81 13.36
CA SER A 43 -1.10 -4.22 13.72
C SER A 43 0.22 -4.98 13.73
N ILE A 44 1.10 -4.72 12.76
CA ILE A 44 2.43 -5.30 12.67
C ILE A 44 3.28 -4.82 13.86
N ALA A 45 3.34 -3.52 14.10
CA ALA A 45 4.07 -2.94 15.23
C ALA A 45 3.64 -3.54 16.58
N ARG A 46 2.34 -3.74 16.80
CA ARG A 46 1.82 -4.38 18.02
C ARG A 46 2.23 -5.85 18.15
N ARG A 47 2.30 -6.58 17.03
CA ARG A 47 2.80 -7.96 17.04
C ARG A 47 4.27 -7.98 17.39
N ASP A 48 5.04 -7.03 16.87
CA ASP A 48 6.48 -6.98 17.15
C ASP A 48 6.79 -6.56 18.58
N LEU A 49 6.11 -5.54 19.10
CA LEU A 49 6.19 -5.15 20.51
C LEU A 49 5.86 -6.31 21.47
N LYS A 50 4.93 -7.21 21.12
CA LYS A 50 4.68 -8.42 21.91
C LYS A 50 5.89 -9.35 21.90
N ARG A 51 6.53 -9.56 20.76
CA ARG A 51 7.76 -10.37 20.66
C ARG A 51 8.89 -9.76 21.50
N ILE A 52 9.12 -8.45 21.38
CA ILE A 52 10.11 -7.72 22.17
C ILE A 52 9.81 -7.89 23.67
N SER A 53 8.54 -7.72 24.06
CA SER A 53 8.12 -7.86 25.46
C SER A 53 8.38 -9.25 26.03
N HIS A 54 8.19 -10.30 25.22
CA HIS A 54 8.48 -11.68 25.61
C HIS A 54 9.99 -12.00 25.66
N ALA A 55 10.82 -11.29 24.89
CA ALA A 55 12.26 -11.56 24.78
C ALA A 55 13.12 -10.76 25.77
N GLY A 56 12.70 -9.54 26.16
CA GLY A 56 13.56 -8.58 26.87
C GLY A 56 12.93 -7.87 28.08
N GLY A 57 11.68 -8.18 28.44
CA GLY A 57 10.97 -7.55 29.57
C GLY A 57 9.92 -6.53 29.16
N CYS A 58 9.25 -5.90 30.14
CA CYS A 58 8.14 -4.99 29.90
C CYS A 58 8.60 -3.68 29.24
N VAL A 59 8.10 -3.37 28.05
CA VAL A 59 8.25 -2.05 27.42
C VAL A 59 7.26 -1.05 28.02
N SER A 60 7.66 0.22 28.14
CA SER A 60 6.75 1.26 28.63
C SER A 60 5.67 1.58 27.60
N GLY A 61 4.55 2.14 28.05
CA GLY A 61 3.46 2.55 27.16
C GLY A 61 3.88 3.67 26.19
N ASP A 62 4.76 4.56 26.64
CA ASP A 62 5.28 5.65 25.83
C ASP A 62 6.22 5.14 24.74
N PHE A 63 7.11 4.19 25.07
CA PHE A 63 7.92 3.46 24.09
C PHE A 63 7.05 2.78 23.04
N ALA A 64 6.06 2.00 23.48
CA ALA A 64 5.14 1.31 22.58
C ALA A 64 4.34 2.28 21.68
N SER A 65 4.07 3.49 22.16
CA SER A 65 3.39 4.53 21.38
C SER A 65 4.31 5.13 20.32
N GLY A 66 5.57 5.43 20.64
CA GLY A 66 6.56 5.92 19.67
C GLY A 66 6.82 4.88 18.58
N TYR A 67 6.99 3.62 19.00
CA TYR A 67 7.23 2.49 18.11
C TYR A 67 6.09 2.28 17.09
N GLN A 68 4.84 2.31 17.55
CA GLN A 68 3.68 2.24 16.65
C GLN A 68 3.57 3.45 15.72
N GLN A 69 3.96 4.65 16.18
CA GLN A 69 3.90 5.85 15.35
C GLN A 69 4.92 5.77 14.21
N ALA A 70 6.15 5.34 14.49
CA ALA A 70 7.20 5.20 13.48
C ALA A 70 6.80 4.25 12.34
N TYR A 71 6.19 3.10 12.67
CA TYR A 71 5.61 2.19 11.67
C TYR A 71 4.58 2.86 10.77
N VAL A 72 3.68 3.66 11.34
CA VAL A 72 2.66 4.37 10.56
C VAL A 72 3.30 5.42 9.67
N ASP A 73 4.25 6.20 10.20
CA ASP A 73 4.92 7.25 9.44
C ASP A 73 5.68 6.66 8.25
N VAL A 74 6.49 5.62 8.47
CA VAL A 74 7.22 4.92 7.40
C VAL A 74 6.25 4.33 6.37
N ALA A 75 5.16 3.69 6.81
CA ALA A 75 4.16 3.11 5.92
C ALA A 75 3.45 4.12 5.04
N LEU A 76 3.24 5.34 5.53
CA LEU A 76 2.63 6.44 4.78
C LEU A 76 3.66 7.23 3.94
N GLY A 77 4.88 6.71 3.79
CA GLY A 77 5.94 7.30 2.97
C GLY A 77 6.85 8.29 3.71
N GLY A 78 6.81 8.30 5.04
CA GLY A 78 7.76 9.03 5.88
C GLY A 78 9.17 8.44 5.83
N SER A 79 10.18 9.24 6.17
CA SER A 79 11.60 8.83 6.11
C SER A 79 12.05 7.91 7.24
N GLY A 80 11.24 7.75 8.29
CA GLY A 80 11.64 7.08 9.52
C GLY A 80 12.64 7.88 10.38
N VAL A 81 12.96 9.13 10.00
CA VAL A 81 13.79 10.00 10.84
C VAL A 81 12.98 10.46 12.05
N THR A 82 13.52 10.25 13.25
CA THR A 82 12.89 10.69 14.50
C THR A 82 12.56 12.18 14.46
N PRO A 83 11.32 12.58 14.78
CA PRO A 83 10.94 13.99 14.73
C PRO A 83 11.69 14.78 15.80
N ALA A 84 11.94 16.07 15.53
CA ALA A 84 12.65 16.94 16.47
C ALA A 84 11.84 17.24 17.75
N VAL A 85 10.52 17.08 17.70
CA VAL A 85 9.61 17.33 18.81
C VAL A 85 8.63 16.16 18.96
N PRO A 86 8.26 15.80 20.20
CA PRO A 86 7.32 14.70 20.42
C PRO A 86 5.89 15.15 20.05
N PRO A 87 4.92 14.23 19.98
CA PRO A 87 3.52 14.55 19.73
C PRO A 87 2.95 15.51 20.79
N ARG A 88 1.91 16.26 20.43
CA ARG A 88 1.26 17.25 21.31
C ARG A 88 0.79 16.70 22.65
N SER A 89 0.53 15.40 22.74
CA SER A 89 0.17 14.71 23.99
C SER A 89 1.25 14.83 25.08
N TYR A 90 2.48 15.16 24.70
CA TYR A 90 3.61 15.35 25.60
C TYR A 90 3.98 16.81 25.85
N TRP A 91 3.13 17.76 25.43
CA TRP A 91 3.39 19.20 25.60
C TRP A 91 2.73 19.76 26.87
N GLY A 92 2.12 18.88 27.67
CA GLY A 92 1.37 19.26 28.87
C GLY A 92 2.29 19.78 29.97
N MET A 93 1.71 20.44 30.97
CA MET A 93 2.48 20.90 32.14
C MET A 93 3.15 19.74 32.89
N ALA A 94 2.52 18.57 32.94
CA ALA A 94 3.06 17.37 33.58
C ALA A 94 4.37 16.88 32.93
N ASP A 95 4.52 17.10 31.62
CA ASP A 95 5.67 16.64 30.85
C ASP A 95 6.94 17.48 31.09
N ARG A 96 6.81 18.64 31.75
CA ARG A 96 7.94 19.49 32.17
C ARG A 96 8.66 18.96 33.42
N SER A 97 8.10 17.97 34.09
CA SER A 97 8.72 17.31 35.25
C SER A 97 9.78 16.30 34.82
N ALA A 98 10.62 15.84 35.76
CA ALA A 98 11.60 14.79 35.48
C ALA A 98 10.95 13.48 34.98
N ALA A 99 9.79 13.11 35.56
CA ALA A 99 9.01 11.96 35.11
C ALA A 99 8.42 12.19 33.71
N GLY A 100 7.95 13.41 33.46
CA GLY A 100 7.50 13.86 32.15
C GLY A 100 8.57 13.71 31.06
N HIS A 101 9.76 14.25 31.31
CA HIS A 101 10.89 14.10 30.41
C HIS A 101 11.26 12.64 30.18
N ARG A 102 11.18 11.78 31.20
CA ARG A 102 11.42 10.34 31.02
C ARG A 102 10.45 9.72 30.02
N ARG A 103 9.14 10.00 30.16
CA ARG A 103 8.12 9.51 29.22
C ARG A 103 8.36 9.97 27.78
N VAL A 104 8.80 11.23 27.63
CA VAL A 104 9.15 11.77 26.31
C VAL A 104 10.36 11.06 25.71
N GLN A 105 11.39 10.77 26.51
CA GLN A 105 12.54 10.01 26.05
C GLN A 105 12.16 8.58 25.68
N ASP A 106 11.37 7.90 26.51
CA ASP A 106 10.85 6.57 26.18
C ASP A 106 10.11 6.57 24.82
N TRP A 107 9.31 7.62 24.55
CA TRP A 107 8.64 7.78 23.26
C TRP A 107 9.63 7.93 22.10
N PHE A 108 10.67 8.76 22.25
CA PHE A 108 11.71 8.93 21.23
C PHE A 108 12.50 7.65 20.97
N ASP A 109 12.89 6.94 22.03
CA ASP A 109 13.58 5.65 21.94
C ASP A 109 12.70 4.62 21.20
N GLY A 110 11.40 4.59 21.54
CA GLY A 110 10.42 3.77 20.86
C GLY A 110 10.28 4.10 19.38
N TYR A 111 10.24 5.40 19.05
CA TYR A 111 10.14 5.84 17.65
C TYR A 111 11.36 5.39 16.84
N GLY A 112 12.58 5.63 17.35
CA GLY A 112 13.80 5.22 16.65
C GLY A 112 13.85 3.72 16.39
N ALA A 113 13.62 2.91 17.42
CA ALA A 113 13.58 1.46 17.29
C ALA A 113 12.47 0.98 16.33
N GLY A 114 11.31 1.61 16.37
CA GLY A 114 10.20 1.28 15.47
C GLY A 114 10.48 1.67 14.02
N ALA A 115 11.19 2.77 13.77
CA ALA A 115 11.57 3.19 12.43
C ALA A 115 12.57 2.22 11.80
N ASP A 116 13.60 1.82 12.56
CA ASP A 116 14.61 0.86 12.11
C ASP A 116 13.96 -0.47 11.71
N GLU A 117 13.06 -1.00 12.54
CA GLU A 117 12.36 -2.25 12.23
C GLU A 117 11.30 -2.09 11.14
N ALA A 118 10.61 -0.94 11.05
CA ALA A 118 9.61 -0.72 10.01
C ALA A 118 10.20 -0.88 8.61
N TRP A 119 11.46 -0.50 8.39
CA TRP A 119 12.17 -0.67 7.12
C TRP A 119 12.43 -2.13 6.75
N THR A 120 12.63 -3.02 7.73
CA THR A 120 12.88 -4.45 7.47
C THR A 120 11.64 -5.15 6.92
N VAL A 121 10.45 -4.64 7.28
CA VAL A 121 9.13 -5.19 6.92
C VAL A 121 8.32 -4.26 6.01
N PHE A 122 8.97 -3.28 5.37
CA PHE A 122 8.30 -2.27 4.52
C PHE A 122 7.43 -2.89 3.41
N GLY A 123 7.88 -4.01 2.85
CA GLY A 123 7.16 -4.75 1.82
C GLY A 123 5.82 -5.33 2.27
N ASP A 124 5.58 -5.53 3.57
CA ASP A 124 4.36 -6.19 4.07
C ASP A 124 3.11 -5.28 4.01
N TYR A 125 3.30 -3.96 3.97
CA TYR A 125 2.20 -2.99 3.99
C TYR A 125 2.25 -1.96 2.85
N ASN A 126 3.30 -1.95 2.02
CA ASN A 126 3.43 -1.04 0.88
C ASN A 126 3.42 -1.80 -0.47
N VAL A 127 2.46 -2.71 -0.64
CA VAL A 127 2.26 -3.46 -1.87
C VAL A 127 1.26 -2.72 -2.75
N VAL A 128 1.76 -2.03 -3.77
CA VAL A 128 0.90 -1.50 -4.84
C VAL A 128 0.60 -2.65 -5.79
N ALA A 129 -0.67 -2.84 -6.13
CA ALA A 129 -1.06 -3.67 -7.26
C ALA A 129 -0.56 -3.01 -8.54
N THR A 130 0.71 -3.26 -8.90
CA THR A 130 1.18 -3.02 -10.25
C THR A 130 0.39 -3.93 -11.17
N SER A 131 0.02 -3.42 -12.35
CA SER A 131 -0.58 -4.21 -13.44
C SER A 131 0.10 -5.57 -13.48
N GLU A 132 -0.69 -6.63 -13.35
CA GLU A 132 -0.31 -8.05 -13.16
C GLU A 132 1.17 -8.42 -13.42
N PRO A 133 1.82 -9.27 -12.59
CA PRO A 133 2.94 -10.06 -13.11
C PRO A 133 2.43 -10.71 -14.40
N PRO A 134 3.15 -10.62 -15.54
CA PRO A 134 2.58 -10.93 -16.85
C PRO A 134 1.81 -12.23 -16.70
N LEU A 135 0.47 -12.12 -16.79
CA LEU A 135 -0.37 -13.28 -16.96
C LEU A 135 0.40 -14.14 -17.94
N ALA A 136 0.63 -15.41 -17.57
CA ALA A 136 1.09 -16.40 -18.52
C ALA A 136 0.43 -16.04 -19.85
N HIS A 137 1.26 -15.52 -20.77
CA HIS A 137 0.92 -15.21 -22.14
C HIS A 137 -0.48 -15.72 -22.44
N CYS A 138 -1.48 -14.83 -22.47
CA CYS A 138 -2.66 -15.15 -23.22
C CYS A 138 -2.15 -15.22 -24.66
N GLU A 139 -1.58 -16.37 -25.04
CA GLU A 139 -1.34 -16.68 -26.43
C GLU A 139 -2.71 -16.52 -27.07
N PRO A 140 -2.88 -15.57 -27.99
CA PRO A 140 -4.12 -15.54 -28.74
C PRO A 140 -4.28 -16.93 -29.36
N PRO A 141 -5.48 -17.56 -29.29
CA PRO A 141 -5.69 -18.89 -29.84
C PRO A 141 -5.16 -18.88 -31.27
N HIS A 142 -4.24 -19.81 -31.56
CA HIS A 142 -3.50 -19.88 -32.83
C HIS A 142 -4.42 -19.59 -34.01
N GLY A 143 -4.31 -18.36 -34.51
CA GLY A 143 -5.27 -17.76 -35.43
C GLY A 143 -4.67 -16.52 -36.06
N GLY A 144 -3.53 -16.71 -36.74
CA GLY A 144 -2.96 -15.84 -37.76
C GLY A 144 -2.87 -14.35 -37.42
N TRP A 145 -1.70 -13.89 -36.96
CA TRP A 145 -1.31 -12.52 -37.23
C TRP A 145 -1.22 -12.35 -38.76
N PRO A 146 -1.93 -11.39 -39.39
CA PRO A 146 -1.67 -11.08 -40.78
C PRO A 146 -0.21 -10.64 -40.88
N SER A 147 0.57 -11.39 -41.64
CA SER A 147 1.94 -11.07 -42.00
C SER A 147 1.90 -9.90 -42.99
N GLY A 148 1.54 -8.72 -42.50
CA GLY A 148 1.55 -7.46 -43.22
C GLY A 148 2.56 -6.55 -42.55
N GLY A 149 3.60 -6.17 -43.30
CA GLY A 149 4.82 -5.56 -42.79
C GLY A 149 4.63 -4.34 -41.89
N TRP A 150 5.59 -4.17 -40.98
CA TRP A 150 5.85 -2.88 -40.34
C TRP A 150 6.03 -1.83 -41.45
N PRO A 151 5.36 -0.67 -41.39
CA PRO A 151 5.69 0.42 -42.29
C PRO A 151 7.11 0.90 -41.99
N THR A 152 8.08 0.51 -42.83
CA THR A 152 9.32 1.25 -43.00
C THR A 152 8.96 2.61 -43.61
N GLY A 153 8.72 3.60 -42.75
CA GLY A 153 8.39 4.94 -43.19
C GLY A 153 8.19 5.90 -42.02
N ALA A 154 9.20 6.75 -41.81
CA ALA A 154 9.21 7.95 -40.96
C ALA A 154 9.22 7.74 -39.44
N ALA A 155 10.43 7.61 -38.89
CA ALA A 155 10.71 8.13 -37.56
C ALA A 155 10.40 9.65 -37.54
N PRO A 156 9.65 10.19 -36.57
CA PRO A 156 9.70 11.62 -36.30
C PRO A 156 11.10 11.95 -35.79
N ALA A 157 11.76 12.90 -36.46
CA ALA A 157 13.07 13.41 -36.05
C ALA A 157 13.00 13.93 -34.61
N ALA A 158 13.49 13.13 -33.66
CA ALA A 158 13.79 13.59 -32.31
C ALA A 158 14.99 14.53 -32.41
N GLY A 159 14.72 15.83 -32.59
CA GLY A 159 15.71 16.90 -32.49
C GLY A 159 16.11 17.13 -31.04
N TRP A 160 16.87 16.22 -30.44
CA TRP A 160 17.69 16.55 -29.28
C TRP A 160 19.04 17.05 -29.82
N ALA A 161 19.14 18.37 -29.96
CA ALA A 161 20.41 19.02 -30.26
C ALA A 161 21.34 18.88 -29.05
N ALA A 162 22.20 17.85 -29.10
CA ALA A 162 23.42 17.80 -28.31
C ALA A 162 24.39 18.87 -28.84
N GLY A 163 24.40 20.04 -28.19
CA GLY A 163 25.40 21.07 -28.42
C GLY A 163 26.65 20.83 -27.58
N ASN A 164 27.55 19.95 -28.04
CA ASN A 164 28.96 19.99 -27.64
C ASN A 164 29.74 20.74 -28.72
N GLY A 165 30.23 21.92 -28.40
CA GLY A 165 31.21 22.67 -29.19
C GLY A 165 32.45 22.98 -28.33
N PRO A 166 33.68 22.89 -28.88
CA PRO A 166 34.91 22.86 -28.09
C PRO A 166 35.42 24.24 -27.63
N ALA A 167 36.25 24.18 -26.59
CA ALA A 167 36.92 25.27 -25.87
C ALA A 167 37.66 26.29 -26.76
N ARG A 168 37.69 27.55 -26.30
CA ARG A 168 38.76 28.52 -26.59
C ARG A 168 39.01 29.42 -25.37
N PHE A 169 40.31 29.65 -25.16
CA PHE A 169 41.07 30.37 -24.12
C PHE A 169 40.37 31.50 -23.34
#